data_AF-A0A956N1J9-F1
#
_entry.id   AF-A0A956N1J9-F1
#
_cell.length_a   1.000
_cell.length_b   1.000
_cell.length_c   1.000
_cell.angle_alpha   90.00
_cell.angle_beta   90.00
_cell.angle_gamma   90.00
#
_symmetry.space_group_name_H-M   'P 1'
#
loop_
_entity.id
_entity.type
_entity.pdbx_description
1 polymer ?
#
loop_
_entity_poly.entity_id
_entity_poly.type
_entity_poly.pdbx_seq_one_letter_code
_entity_poly.pdbx_strand_id
1 'polypeptide(L)'
;MKRIFEDITNVQFKKVKLTIYKSSHRIRLIRWLYEVCIDFNYNIYTYLTTIKIIENFIDKNGFDAEDYQLIGITSLLISSKIEESNIRSLKEYSIVTDLSCTVKDIINKEREILEILDYNIKITLPQTFLNIEYFKSNFAIFTIEERTEIFNCIVSAQIERFGTSKKMFSVYNDSIREMEEILKDVKRLKDDTRFYLEHNKKTKDILNKLICLS
;
A
#
# COMPACT_ATOMS: atom_id res chain seq x y z
N MET A 1 -5.29 -15.91 -62.37
CA MET A 1 -5.98 -16.28 -61.12
C MET A 1 -4.96 -17.00 -60.21
N LYS A 2 -4.32 -16.29 -59.28
CA LYS A 2 -3.57 -16.89 -58.17
C LYS A 2 -4.10 -16.22 -56.90
N ARG A 3 -4.81 -16.98 -56.08
CA ARG A 3 -5.34 -16.50 -54.79
C ARG A 3 -4.15 -16.21 -53.87
N ILE A 4 -4.12 -14.99 -53.35
CA ILE A 4 -3.26 -14.58 -52.25
C ILE A 4 -3.68 -15.43 -51.04
N PHE A 5 -2.76 -16.25 -50.53
CA PHE A 5 -2.93 -16.87 -49.22
C PHE A 5 -2.71 -15.76 -48.19
N GLU A 6 -3.78 -15.27 -47.60
CA GLU A 6 -3.70 -14.45 -46.39
C GLU A 6 -3.15 -15.33 -45.26
N ASP A 7 -2.12 -14.82 -44.60
CA ASP A 7 -1.48 -15.46 -43.46
C ASP A 7 -2.48 -15.61 -42.31
N ILE A 8 -2.96 -16.84 -42.11
CA ILE A 8 -3.98 -17.20 -41.12
C ILE A 8 -3.43 -17.23 -39.68
N THR A 9 -2.15 -16.90 -39.49
CA THR A 9 -1.53 -16.83 -38.16
C THR A 9 -1.58 -15.44 -37.53
N ASN A 10 -2.59 -14.63 -37.86
CA ASN A 10 -2.95 -13.46 -37.05
C ASN A 10 -3.64 -13.89 -35.73
N VAL A 11 -2.99 -14.79 -34.99
CA VAL A 11 -3.38 -15.14 -33.63
C VAL A 11 -2.93 -13.98 -32.74
N GLN A 12 -3.85 -13.07 -32.46
CA GLN A 12 -3.68 -12.08 -31.39
C GLN A 12 -3.26 -12.83 -30.12
N PHE A 13 -2.02 -12.62 -29.67
CA PHE A 13 -1.52 -13.22 -28.45
C PHE A 13 -2.51 -12.92 -27.30
N LYS A 14 -3.17 -13.97 -26.84
CA LYS A 14 -4.15 -13.92 -25.75
C LYS A 14 -3.50 -13.28 -24.51
N LYS A 15 -3.94 -12.06 -24.16
CA LYS A 15 -3.71 -11.38 -22.87
C LYS A 15 -4.33 -12.18 -21.72
N VAL A 16 -3.79 -13.34 -21.36
CA VAL A 16 -4.39 -14.20 -20.31
C VAL A 16 -3.43 -14.52 -19.15
N LYS A 17 -2.25 -13.90 -19.09
CA LYS A 17 -1.40 -13.88 -17.86
C LYS A 17 -1.39 -12.56 -17.11
N LEU A 18 -1.97 -11.48 -17.63
CA LEU A 18 -1.77 -10.14 -17.06
C LEU A 18 -2.40 -9.96 -15.67
N THR A 19 -3.60 -10.47 -15.41
CA THR A 19 -4.32 -10.16 -14.16
C THR A 19 -3.67 -10.78 -12.92
N ILE A 20 -3.26 -12.06 -12.98
CA ILE A 20 -2.65 -12.78 -11.84
C ILE A 20 -1.23 -12.24 -11.55
N TYR A 21 -0.46 -11.93 -12.60
CA TYR A 21 0.86 -11.33 -12.44
C TYR A 21 0.75 -9.86 -11.98
N LYS A 22 -0.25 -9.09 -12.45
CA LYS A 22 -0.50 -7.72 -11.97
C LYS A 22 -0.83 -7.71 -10.47
N SER A 23 -1.65 -8.66 -9.98
CA SER A 23 -1.96 -8.76 -8.55
C SER A 23 -0.74 -9.15 -7.71
N SER A 24 0.12 -10.04 -8.18
CA SER A 24 1.30 -10.48 -7.41
C SER A 24 2.40 -9.43 -7.36
N HIS A 25 2.68 -8.72 -8.45
CA HIS A 25 3.63 -7.60 -8.45
C HIS A 25 3.15 -6.46 -7.55
N ARG A 26 1.84 -6.15 -7.60
CA ARG A 26 1.22 -5.15 -6.72
C ARG A 26 1.43 -5.46 -5.25
N ILE A 27 1.13 -6.68 -4.81
CA ILE A 27 1.30 -7.08 -3.41
C ILE A 27 2.76 -6.92 -2.97
N ARG A 28 3.72 -7.37 -3.81
CA ARG A 28 5.15 -7.23 -3.50
C ARG A 28 5.58 -5.77 -3.35
N LEU A 29 5.15 -4.90 -4.26
CA LEU A 29 5.49 -3.47 -4.17
C LEU A 29 4.87 -2.82 -2.93
N ILE A 30 3.60 -3.10 -2.63
CA ILE A 30 2.89 -2.53 -1.49
C ILE A 30 3.57 -2.93 -0.18
N ARG A 31 3.91 -4.22 -0.02
CA ARG A 31 4.64 -4.70 1.15
C ARG A 31 6.03 -4.10 1.26
N TRP A 32 6.78 -4.06 0.16
CA TRP A 32 8.10 -3.43 0.13
C TRP A 32 8.03 -1.94 0.49
N LEU A 33 7.09 -1.18 -0.06
CA LEU A 33 6.88 0.22 0.28
C LEU A 33 6.55 0.42 1.76
N TYR A 34 5.80 -0.51 2.36
CA TYR A 34 5.53 -0.48 3.80
C TYR A 34 6.82 -0.61 4.63
N GLU A 35 7.69 -1.55 4.27
CA GLU A 35 9.00 -1.73 4.91
C GLU A 35 9.88 -0.49 4.73
N VAL A 36 9.94 0.09 3.53
CA VAL A 36 10.67 1.33 3.26
C VAL A 36 10.13 2.49 4.11
N CYS A 37 8.82 2.64 4.25
CA CYS A 37 8.22 3.65 5.13
C CYS A 37 8.67 3.47 6.58
N ILE A 38 8.71 2.24 7.08
CA ILE A 38 9.14 1.92 8.45
C ILE A 38 10.63 2.20 8.65
N ASP A 39 11.46 1.97 7.63
CA ASP A 39 12.89 2.27 7.69
C ASP A 39 13.19 3.76 7.58
N PHE A 40 12.40 4.49 6.80
CA PHE A 40 12.47 5.94 6.73
C PHE A 40 11.88 6.62 7.97
N ASN A 41 11.15 5.86 8.80
CA ASN A 41 10.41 6.32 9.97
C ASN A 41 9.29 7.31 9.60
N TYR A 42 8.62 7.03 8.49
CA TYR A 42 7.45 7.77 8.02
C TYR A 42 6.18 7.25 8.66
N ASN A 43 5.17 8.11 8.68
CA ASN A 43 3.86 7.84 9.22
C ASN A 43 3.05 6.93 8.27
N ILE A 44 2.06 6.22 8.83
CA ILE A 44 1.14 5.39 8.07
C ILE A 44 0.39 6.21 7.01
N TYR A 45 0.09 7.48 7.27
CA TYR A 45 -0.59 8.35 6.33
C TYR A 45 0.20 8.50 5.03
N THR A 46 1.52 8.68 5.13
CA THR A 46 2.43 8.75 3.98
C THR A 46 2.38 7.47 3.14
N TYR A 47 2.40 6.30 3.79
CA TYR A 47 2.24 5.01 3.11
C TYR A 47 0.89 4.89 2.40
N LEU A 48 -0.21 5.22 3.08
CA LEU A 48 -1.55 5.11 2.50
C LEU A 48 -1.76 6.08 1.33
N THR A 49 -1.25 7.30 1.45
CA THR A 49 -1.23 8.30 0.38
C THR A 49 -0.43 7.77 -0.81
N THR A 50 0.71 7.12 -0.56
CA THR A 50 1.55 6.50 -1.59
C THR A 50 0.79 5.47 -2.39
N ILE A 51 0.11 4.52 -1.73
CA ILE A 51 -0.63 3.46 -2.44
C ILE A 51 -1.74 4.05 -3.31
N LYS A 52 -2.40 5.11 -2.83
CA LYS A 52 -3.47 5.76 -3.59
C LYS A 52 -2.94 6.53 -4.81
N ILE A 53 -1.79 7.19 -4.70
CA ILE A 53 -1.11 7.81 -5.85
C ILE A 53 -0.79 6.73 -6.90
N ILE A 54 -0.21 5.61 -6.48
CA ILE A 54 0.15 4.49 -7.35
C ILE A 54 -1.08 3.95 -8.08
N GLU A 55 -2.17 3.67 -7.36
CA GLU A 55 -3.39 3.13 -7.97
C GLU A 55 -4.03 4.12 -8.93
N ASN A 56 -4.17 5.39 -8.55
CA ASN A 56 -4.73 6.42 -9.44
C ASN A 56 -3.88 6.62 -10.71
N PHE A 57 -2.55 6.57 -10.57
CA PHE A 57 -1.64 6.70 -11.70
C PHE A 57 -1.78 5.51 -12.67
N ILE A 58 -1.79 4.29 -12.14
CA ILE A 58 -1.96 3.06 -12.94
C ILE A 58 -3.32 3.01 -13.63
N ASP A 59 -4.37 3.49 -12.96
CA ASP A 59 -5.72 3.53 -13.52
C ASP A 59 -5.81 4.48 -14.73
N LYS A 60 -5.05 5.59 -14.73
CA LYS A 60 -5.01 6.55 -15.84
C LYS A 60 -4.00 6.18 -16.94
N ASN A 61 -2.81 5.68 -16.59
CA ASN A 61 -1.69 5.50 -17.51
C ASN A 61 -1.53 4.05 -18.02
N GLY A 62 -2.24 3.10 -17.40
CA GLY A 62 -2.01 1.68 -17.63
C GLY A 62 -0.83 1.15 -16.78
N PHE A 63 -0.51 -0.12 -16.97
CA PHE A 63 0.49 -0.82 -16.17
C PHE A 63 1.64 -1.29 -17.05
N ASP A 64 2.83 -0.75 -16.81
CA ASP A 64 4.09 -1.31 -17.27
C ASP A 64 4.86 -1.91 -16.08
N ALA A 65 5.30 -3.15 -16.23
CA ALA A 65 6.00 -3.86 -15.16
C ALA A 65 7.44 -3.36 -14.98
N GLU A 66 8.05 -2.81 -16.04
CA GLU A 66 9.45 -2.35 -16.01
C GLU A 66 9.62 -1.10 -15.13
N ASP A 67 8.58 -0.26 -15.03
CA ASP A 67 8.60 1.01 -14.29
C ASP A 67 8.07 0.87 -12.84
N TYR A 68 7.75 -0.34 -12.37
CA TYR A 68 6.93 -0.49 -11.17
C TYR A 68 7.59 0.01 -9.87
N GLN A 69 8.89 -0.25 -9.71
CA GLN A 69 9.66 0.24 -8.55
C GLN A 69 9.87 1.75 -8.62
N LEU A 70 10.08 2.31 -9.82
CA LEU A 70 10.22 3.75 -10.04
C LEU A 70 8.93 4.50 -9.73
N ILE A 71 7.77 4.01 -10.21
CA ILE A 71 6.46 4.58 -9.86
C ILE A 71 6.24 4.51 -8.35
N GLY A 72 6.54 3.37 -7.72
CA GLY A 72 6.35 3.18 -6.28
C GLY A 72 7.18 4.15 -5.44
N ILE A 73 8.49 4.20 -5.68
CA ILE A 73 9.41 5.03 -4.89
C ILE A 73 9.19 6.52 -5.11
N THR A 74 8.84 6.92 -6.34
CA THR A 74 8.50 8.31 -6.65
C THR A 74 7.15 8.71 -6.03
N SER A 75 6.16 7.81 -6.01
CA SER A 75 4.89 8.06 -5.32
C SER A 75 5.10 8.23 -3.80
N LEU A 76 6.06 7.49 -3.23
CA LEU A 76 6.45 7.65 -1.83
C LEU A 76 7.11 9.00 -1.58
N LEU A 77 8.01 9.43 -2.47
CA LEU A 77 8.62 10.76 -2.42
C LEU A 77 7.54 11.86 -2.43
N ILE A 78 6.59 11.79 -3.36
CA ILE A 78 5.49 12.77 -3.45
C ILE A 78 4.68 12.79 -2.15
N SER A 79 4.29 11.63 -1.63
CA SER A 79 3.51 11.53 -0.39
C SER A 79 4.28 12.11 0.80
N SER A 80 5.59 11.83 0.90
CA SER A 80 6.42 12.36 1.99
C SER A 80 6.52 13.88 1.97
N LYS A 81 6.51 14.51 0.78
CA LYS A 81 6.50 15.98 0.65
C LYS A 81 5.22 16.63 1.14
N ILE A 82 4.13 15.87 1.26
CA ILE A 82 2.82 16.34 1.69
C ILE A 82 2.65 16.14 3.20
N GLU A 83 3.02 14.96 3.69
CA GLU A 83 2.63 14.48 5.03
C GLU A 83 3.76 14.58 6.07
N GLU A 84 5.03 14.52 5.66
CA GLU A 84 6.16 14.41 6.59
C GLU A 84 6.80 15.75 6.89
N SER A 85 7.14 15.98 8.17
CA SER A 85 7.96 17.13 8.56
C SER A 85 9.44 16.96 8.21
N ASN A 86 9.93 15.71 8.22
CA ASN A 86 11.33 15.37 7.98
C ASN A 86 11.43 14.31 6.88
N ILE A 87 11.83 14.75 5.70
CA ILE A 87 11.91 13.90 4.51
C ILE A 87 13.36 13.44 4.30
N ARG A 88 13.54 12.19 3.88
CA ARG A 88 14.85 11.65 3.47
C ARG A 88 15.39 12.33 2.22
N SER A 89 16.70 12.30 2.05
CA SER A 89 17.35 12.85 0.87
C SER A 89 16.99 12.06 -0.39
N LEU A 90 16.94 12.69 -1.57
CA LEU A 90 16.66 11.97 -2.83
C LEU A 90 17.65 10.82 -3.09
N LYS A 91 18.88 10.91 -2.56
CA LYS A 91 19.86 9.84 -2.67
C LYS A 91 19.43 8.58 -1.91
N GLU A 92 18.82 8.73 -0.73
CA GLU A 92 18.30 7.58 0.04
C GLU A 92 17.18 6.85 -0.70
N TYR A 93 16.31 7.58 -1.42
CA TYR A 93 15.30 6.97 -2.30
C TYR A 93 15.92 6.17 -3.45
N SER A 94 17.05 6.60 -4.00
CA SER A 94 17.78 5.82 -5.00
C SER A 94 18.46 4.60 -4.38
N ILE A 95 19.10 4.77 -3.21
CA ILE A 95 19.81 3.70 -2.49
C ILE A 95 18.87 2.57 -2.11
N VAL A 96 17.67 2.85 -1.61
CA VAL A 96 16.71 1.80 -1.19
C VAL A 96 16.19 0.95 -2.36
N THR A 97 16.40 1.42 -3.60
CA THR A 97 16.09 0.66 -4.82
C THR A 97 17.29 -0.11 -5.38
N ASP A 98 18.35 -0.29 -4.59
CA ASP A 98 19.65 -0.82 -5.04
C ASP A 98 20.20 -0.05 -6.25
N LEU A 99 19.98 1.28 -6.27
CA LEU A 99 20.37 2.19 -7.35
C LEU A 99 19.72 1.89 -8.72
N SER A 100 18.73 1.02 -8.78
CA SER A 100 17.96 0.75 -10.02
C SER A 100 17.15 1.97 -10.47
N CYS A 101 16.70 2.80 -9.53
CA CYS A 101 16.02 4.06 -9.80
C CYS A 101 16.98 5.21 -9.52
N THR A 102 17.48 5.90 -10.58
CA THR A 102 18.39 7.02 -10.37
C THR A 102 17.64 8.26 -9.87
N VAL A 103 18.34 9.19 -9.23
CA VAL A 103 17.76 10.48 -8.81
C VAL A 103 17.14 11.23 -9.98
N LYS A 104 17.74 11.13 -11.18
CA LYS A 104 17.22 11.78 -12.39
C LYS A 104 15.89 11.16 -12.82
N ASP A 105 15.80 9.83 -12.77
CA ASP A 105 14.57 9.11 -13.14
C ASP A 105 13.46 9.41 -12.14
N ILE A 106 13.76 9.44 -10.85
CA ILE A 106 12.82 9.79 -9.78
C ILE A 106 12.24 11.18 -10.00
N ILE A 107 13.08 12.18 -10.30
CA ILE A 107 12.63 13.56 -10.56
C ILE A 107 11.78 13.63 -11.83
N ASN A 108 12.16 12.92 -12.90
CA ASN A 108 11.39 12.93 -14.13
C ASN A 108 10.02 12.27 -13.95
N LYS A 109 9.99 11.11 -13.29
CA LYS A 109 8.75 10.39 -12.98
C LYS A 109 7.87 11.19 -12.03
N GLU A 110 8.44 12.00 -11.14
CA GLU A 110 7.66 12.86 -10.24
C GLU A 110 6.81 13.84 -11.05
N ARG A 111 7.40 14.51 -12.05
CA ARG A 111 6.64 15.41 -12.92
C ARG A 111 5.54 14.68 -13.67
N GLU A 112 5.88 13.53 -14.27
CA GLU A 112 4.93 12.69 -15.01
C GLU A 112 3.73 12.26 -14.14
N ILE A 113 3.98 11.79 -12.91
CA ILE A 113 2.92 11.38 -11.98
C ILE A 113 2.01 12.57 -11.64
N LEU A 114 2.59 13.72 -11.31
CA LEU A 114 1.83 14.91 -10.95
C LEU A 114 0.98 15.44 -12.11
N GLU A 115 1.52 15.44 -13.32
CA GLU A 115 0.82 15.84 -14.55
C GLU A 115 -0.35 14.89 -14.86
N ILE A 116 -0.12 13.57 -14.83
CA ILE A 116 -1.19 12.58 -15.07
C ILE A 116 -2.30 12.68 -14.02
N LEU A 117 -1.96 13.01 -12.77
CA LEU A 117 -2.93 13.15 -11.70
C LEU A 117 -3.61 14.53 -11.66
N ASP A 118 -3.29 15.44 -12.58
CA ASP A 118 -3.78 16.83 -12.59
C ASP A 118 -3.52 17.53 -11.24
N TYR A 119 -2.41 17.18 -10.58
CA TYR A 119 -2.06 17.61 -9.22
C TYR A 119 -3.12 17.31 -8.14
N ASN A 120 -4.08 16.42 -8.43
CA ASN A 120 -5.14 16.04 -7.50
C ASN A 120 -4.73 14.84 -6.64
N ILE A 121 -4.08 15.12 -5.51
CA ILE A 121 -3.55 14.13 -4.56
C ILE A 121 -4.38 14.10 -3.27
N LYS A 122 -5.60 14.65 -3.29
CA LYS A 122 -6.46 14.67 -2.10
C LYS A 122 -6.96 13.26 -1.78
N ILE A 123 -6.71 12.82 -0.56
CA ILE A 123 -7.08 11.48 -0.10
C ILE A 123 -7.77 11.59 1.25
N THR A 124 -8.94 10.97 1.35
CA THR A 124 -9.57 10.71 2.64
C THR A 124 -9.04 9.39 3.15
N LEU A 125 -8.44 9.38 4.33
CA LEU A 125 -7.82 8.16 4.89
C LEU A 125 -8.81 7.44 5.81
N PRO A 126 -8.77 6.10 5.93
CA PRO A 126 -9.68 5.36 6.81
C PRO A 126 -9.62 5.84 8.26
N GLN A 127 -8.45 6.29 8.72
CA GLN A 127 -8.26 6.86 10.04
C GLN A 127 -9.08 8.14 10.29
N THR A 128 -9.49 8.88 9.24
CA THR A 128 -10.34 10.07 9.39
C THR A 128 -11.72 9.71 9.97
N PHE A 129 -12.15 8.44 9.86
CA PHE A 129 -13.40 7.94 10.43
C PHE A 129 -13.23 7.33 11.82
N LEU A 130 -12.02 7.36 12.40
CA LEU A 130 -11.73 6.71 13.66
C LEU A 130 -12.51 7.35 14.82
N ASN A 131 -13.44 6.61 15.40
CA ASN A 131 -14.13 7.01 16.61
C ASN A 131 -13.28 6.67 17.86
N ILE A 132 -12.65 7.69 18.44
CA ILE A 132 -11.79 7.57 19.62
C ILE A 132 -12.55 7.03 20.84
N GLU A 133 -13.82 7.40 21.03
CA GLU A 133 -14.62 6.91 22.17
C GLU A 133 -14.87 5.41 22.05
N TYR A 134 -15.24 4.95 20.86
CA TYR A 134 -15.38 3.52 20.59
C TYR A 134 -14.08 2.77 20.87
N PHE A 135 -12.94 3.34 20.45
CA PHE A 135 -11.63 2.78 20.72
C PHE A 135 -11.26 2.79 22.18
N LYS A 136 -11.77 3.69 23.01
CA LYS A 136 -11.50 3.74 24.46
C LYS A 136 -12.32 2.71 25.22
N SER A 137 -13.61 2.59 24.89
CA SER A 137 -14.56 1.69 25.56
C SER A 137 -14.35 0.23 25.19
N ASN A 138 -13.91 -0.04 23.96
CA ASN A 138 -13.62 -1.40 23.48
C ASN A 138 -12.10 -1.65 23.48
N PHE A 139 -11.69 -2.89 23.67
CA PHE A 139 -10.27 -3.31 23.61
C PHE A 139 -9.39 -2.80 24.76
N ALA A 140 -9.96 -2.67 25.97
CA ALA A 140 -9.32 -2.20 27.20
C ALA A 140 -7.93 -2.80 27.50
N ILE A 141 -7.66 -4.01 27.01
CA ILE A 141 -6.42 -4.78 27.20
C ILE A 141 -5.20 -4.07 26.57
N PHE A 142 -5.39 -3.33 25.48
CA PHE A 142 -4.33 -2.63 24.76
C PHE A 142 -4.30 -1.14 25.10
N THR A 143 -3.16 -0.46 25.03
CA THR A 143 -3.14 1.01 25.13
C THR A 143 -3.79 1.66 23.89
N ILE A 144 -4.09 2.96 23.95
CA ILE A 144 -4.68 3.68 22.80
C ILE A 144 -3.73 3.65 21.60
N GLU A 145 -2.43 3.78 21.86
CA GLU A 145 -1.37 3.70 20.84
C GLU A 145 -1.33 2.30 20.21
N GLU A 146 -1.35 1.24 21.03
CA GLU A 146 -1.38 -0.14 20.54
C GLU A 146 -2.62 -0.41 19.68
N ARG A 147 -3.80 0.04 20.13
CA ARG A 147 -5.05 -0.11 19.35
C ARG A 147 -4.95 0.61 18.01
N THR A 148 -4.37 1.81 17.99
CA THR A 148 -4.19 2.61 16.77
C THR A 148 -3.24 1.92 15.79
N GLU A 149 -2.13 1.37 16.28
CA GLU A 149 -1.16 0.66 15.46
C GLU A 149 -1.71 -0.68 14.92
N ILE A 150 -2.47 -1.43 15.73
CA ILE A 150 -3.20 -2.62 15.26
C ILE A 150 -4.16 -2.25 14.13
N PHE A 151 -4.96 -1.20 14.35
CA PHE A 151 -5.91 -0.73 13.35
C PHE A 151 -5.20 -0.32 12.04
N ASN A 152 -4.07 0.39 12.14
CA ASN A 152 -3.26 0.77 10.99
C ASN A 152 -2.74 -0.45 10.21
N CYS A 153 -2.26 -1.49 10.91
CA CYS A 153 -1.80 -2.73 10.27
C CYS A 153 -2.94 -3.45 9.54
N ILE A 154 -4.13 -3.51 10.14
CA ILE A 154 -5.31 -4.11 9.52
C ILE A 154 -5.75 -3.30 8.29
N VAL A 155 -5.74 -1.96 8.37
CA VAL A 155 -6.02 -1.10 7.21
C VAL A 155 -5.04 -1.37 6.06
N SER A 156 -3.73 -1.51 6.35
CA SER A 156 -2.74 -1.87 5.35
C SER A 156 -3.03 -3.23 4.71
N ALA A 157 -3.40 -4.23 5.50
CA ALA A 157 -3.79 -5.55 4.99
C ALA A 157 -5.07 -5.48 4.12
N GLN A 158 -6.06 -4.71 4.53
CA GLN A 158 -7.29 -4.51 3.75
C GLN A 158 -7.00 -3.86 2.39
N ILE A 159 -6.11 -2.87 2.35
CA ILE A 159 -5.67 -2.21 1.11
C ILE A 159 -4.83 -3.14 0.25
N GLU A 160 -4.00 -4.00 0.84
CA GLU A 160 -3.31 -5.04 0.09
C GLU A 160 -4.33 -5.96 -0.62
N ARG A 161 -5.34 -6.46 0.11
CA ARG A 161 -6.35 -7.40 -0.42
C ARG A 161 -7.25 -6.80 -1.50
N PHE A 162 -7.80 -5.62 -1.23
CA PHE A 162 -8.91 -5.07 -2.02
C PHE A 162 -8.53 -3.83 -2.84
N GLY A 163 -7.35 -3.28 -2.60
CA GLY A 163 -6.95 -1.98 -3.11
C GLY A 163 -7.81 -0.82 -2.65
N THR A 164 -7.58 0.32 -3.29
CA THR A 164 -8.28 1.58 -3.02
C THR A 164 -9.57 1.75 -3.83
N SER A 165 -10.00 0.69 -4.53
CA SER A 165 -11.27 0.65 -5.27
C SER A 165 -12.49 0.71 -4.34
N LYS A 166 -12.37 0.16 -3.13
CA LYS A 166 -13.38 0.30 -2.08
C LYS A 166 -13.40 1.73 -1.54
N LYS A 167 -14.60 2.23 -1.20
CA LYS A 167 -14.74 3.47 -0.44
C LYS A 167 -13.99 3.35 0.89
N MET A 168 -13.25 4.38 1.28
CA MET A 168 -12.41 4.36 2.49
C MET A 168 -13.20 4.14 3.78
N PHE A 169 -14.47 4.56 3.82
CA PHE A 169 -15.40 4.22 4.92
C PHE A 169 -15.72 2.72 5.00
N SER A 170 -15.80 2.02 3.86
CA SER A 170 -15.96 0.57 3.86
C SER A 170 -14.70 -0.13 4.36
N VAL A 171 -13.52 0.35 3.96
CA VAL A 171 -12.24 -0.16 4.47
C VAL A 171 -12.17 0.02 5.98
N TYR A 172 -12.56 1.19 6.49
CA TYR A 172 -12.67 1.45 7.93
C TYR A 172 -13.56 0.41 8.64
N ASN A 173 -14.80 0.21 8.19
CA ASN A 173 -15.72 -0.75 8.82
C ASN A 173 -15.21 -2.20 8.72
N ASP A 174 -14.60 -2.58 7.60
CA ASP A 174 -13.99 -3.91 7.41
C ASP A 174 -12.83 -4.11 8.40
N SER A 175 -12.00 -3.08 8.60
CA SER A 175 -10.89 -3.11 9.56
C SER A 175 -11.36 -3.22 11.00
N ILE A 176 -12.42 -2.51 11.40
CA ILE A 176 -13.00 -2.63 12.75
C ILE A 176 -13.51 -4.05 13.00
N ARG A 177 -14.25 -4.61 12.04
CA ARG A 177 -14.77 -5.99 12.16
C ARG A 177 -13.64 -7.01 12.30
N GLU A 178 -12.59 -6.88 11.49
CA GLU A 178 -11.43 -7.77 11.58
C GLU A 178 -10.70 -7.62 12.92
N MET A 179 -10.58 -6.39 13.44
CA MET A 179 -10.00 -6.15 14.76
C MET A 179 -10.81 -6.83 15.88
N GLU A 180 -12.14 -6.72 15.84
CA GLU A 180 -13.02 -7.42 16.78
C GLU A 180 -12.90 -8.95 16.69
N GLU A 181 -12.74 -9.49 15.48
CA GLU A 181 -12.58 -10.93 15.26
C GLU A 181 -11.26 -11.46 15.80
N ILE A 182 -10.15 -10.75 15.56
CA ILE A 182 -8.82 -11.10 16.07
C ILE A 182 -8.82 -11.12 17.61
N LEU A 183 -9.55 -10.20 18.23
CA LEU A 183 -9.62 -10.10 19.69
C LEU A 183 -10.51 -11.14 20.35
N LYS A 184 -11.45 -11.74 19.60
CA LYS A 184 -12.22 -12.89 20.05
C LYS A 184 -11.43 -14.19 19.95
N ASP A 185 -10.64 -14.33 18.89
CA ASP A 185 -9.82 -15.52 18.64
C ASP A 185 -8.64 -15.16 17.74
N VAL A 186 -7.43 -15.22 18.31
CA VAL A 186 -6.18 -14.87 17.61
C VAL A 186 -5.90 -15.83 16.44
N LYS A 187 -6.49 -17.03 16.42
CA LYS A 187 -6.40 -17.94 15.26
C LYS A 187 -7.06 -17.38 14.00
N ARG A 188 -7.90 -16.34 14.12
CA ARG A 188 -8.50 -15.62 12.99
C ARG A 188 -7.57 -14.57 12.37
N LEU A 189 -6.38 -14.38 12.93
CA LEU A 189 -5.37 -13.50 12.36
C LEU A 189 -4.95 -14.03 10.98
N LYS A 190 -5.17 -13.21 9.95
CA LYS A 190 -4.83 -13.52 8.56
C LYS A 190 -3.34 -13.26 8.30
N ASP A 191 -2.75 -14.00 7.36
CA ASP A 191 -1.30 -13.98 7.10
C ASP A 191 -0.76 -12.62 6.65
N ASP A 192 -1.55 -11.86 5.91
CA ASP A 192 -1.19 -10.51 5.49
C ASP A 192 -1.29 -9.52 6.66
N THR A 193 -2.32 -9.59 7.50
CA THR A 193 -2.38 -8.77 8.73
C THR A 193 -1.20 -9.07 9.64
N ARG A 194 -0.82 -10.35 9.74
CA ARG A 194 0.37 -10.80 10.46
C ARG A 194 1.64 -10.17 9.89
N PHE A 195 1.81 -10.13 8.57
CA PHE A 195 2.94 -9.47 7.91
C PHE A 195 3.10 -8.02 8.39
N TYR A 196 2.04 -7.20 8.36
CA TYR A 196 2.13 -5.80 8.78
C TYR A 196 2.45 -5.65 10.28
N LEU A 197 1.89 -6.52 11.13
CA LEU A 197 2.18 -6.52 12.58
C LEU A 197 3.62 -6.92 12.91
N GLU A 198 4.22 -7.86 12.18
CA GLU A 198 5.59 -8.32 12.42
C GLU A 198 6.63 -7.31 11.95
N HIS A 199 6.35 -6.58 10.88
CA HIS A 199 7.29 -5.64 10.28
C HIS A 199 7.21 -4.25 10.92
N ASN A 200 6.14 -3.92 11.65
CA ASN A 200 6.04 -2.66 12.37
C ASN A 200 6.82 -2.70 13.69
N LYS A 201 7.83 -1.82 13.78
CA LYS A 201 8.75 -1.70 14.93
C LYS A 201 8.01 -1.42 16.25
N LYS A 202 6.85 -0.76 16.19
CA LYS A 202 6.03 -0.41 17.36
C LYS A 202 5.10 -1.53 17.84
N THR A 203 4.90 -2.58 17.05
CA THR A 203 3.91 -3.63 17.32
C THR A 203 4.53 -4.99 17.64
N LYS A 204 5.87 -5.08 17.74
CA LYS A 204 6.58 -6.33 18.05
C LYS A 204 6.08 -7.00 19.34
N ASP A 205 5.77 -6.23 20.37
CA ASP A 205 5.26 -6.77 21.64
C ASP A 205 3.75 -7.05 21.61
N ILE A 206 3.03 -6.45 20.66
CA ILE A 206 1.57 -6.60 20.53
C ILE A 206 1.22 -8.00 20.03
N LEU A 207 1.98 -8.55 19.07
CA LEU A 207 1.72 -9.89 18.55
C LEU A 207 1.87 -10.95 19.66
N ASN A 208 2.88 -10.79 20.52
CA ASN A 208 3.07 -11.66 21.68
C ASN A 208 1.89 -11.53 22.67
N LYS A 209 1.44 -10.30 22.96
CA LYS A 209 0.25 -10.07 23.79
C LYS A 209 -1.01 -10.70 23.20
N LEU A 210 -1.20 -10.60 21.89
CA LEU A 210 -2.32 -11.24 21.19
C LEU A 210 -2.25 -12.76 21.35
N ILE A 211 -1.10 -13.38 21.09
CA ILE A 211 -0.92 -14.84 21.23
C ILE A 211 -1.16 -15.29 22.69
N CYS A 212 -0.81 -14.49 23.69
CA CYS A 212 -1.07 -14.81 25.10
C CYS A 212 -2.56 -14.71 25.51
N LEU A 213 -3.44 -14.13 24.68
CA LEU A 213 -4.88 -14.04 24.96
C LEU A 213 -5.67 -15.28 24.52
N SER A 214 -5.05 -16.22 23.78
CA SER A 214 -5.66 -17.49 23.33
C SER A 214 -5.33 -18.65 24.27
#